data_AF-A0A947J0R6-F1
#
_entry.id   AF-A0A947J0R6-F1
#
_cell.length_a   1.000
_cell.length_b   1.000
_cell.length_c   1.000
_cell.angle_alpha   90.00
_cell.angle_beta   90.00
_cell.angle_gamma   90.00
#
_symmetry.space_group_name_H-M   'P 1'
#
loop_
_entity.id
_entity.type
_entity.pdbx_description
1 polymer ?
#
loop_
_entity_poly.entity_id
_entity_poly.type
_entity_poly.pdbx_seq_one_letter_code
_entity_poly.pdbx_strand_id
1 'polypeptide(L)'
;MCSVKLGYNAAITRINNLLNNGHFAEALVATTVTIEKTIRRTLRQIIVSAGFKSKDAERLINEYRGLESIKKHWDIFDPRNRSLISVIGNSNWQIIKSGADMRNKLVHGIRVYDLAECETQARNLLQVLDHMKDSFDQIYDYSGWEKLKVRRKSTLHNKPLVNV
;
A
#
# COMPACT_ATOMS: atom_id res chain seq x y z
N MET A 1 2.67 13.20 -5.25
CA MET A 1 1.80 12.53 -4.25
C MET A 1 2.64 11.75 -3.22
N CYS A 2 2.38 12.02 -1.94
CA CYS A 2 2.87 11.47 -0.65
C CYS A 2 4.25 10.77 -0.64
N SER A 3 5.27 11.55 -0.24
CA SER A 3 6.63 11.08 0.06
C SER A 3 6.68 10.46 1.46
N VAL A 4 7.50 9.42 1.64
CA VAL A 4 7.83 8.87 2.98
C VAL A 4 8.34 10.00 3.90
N LYS A 5 9.01 11.02 3.35
CA LYS A 5 9.50 12.19 4.11
C LYS A 5 8.40 13.03 4.75
N LEU A 6 7.17 13.02 4.21
CA LEU A 6 6.04 13.74 4.79
C LEU A 6 5.42 12.97 5.96
N GLY A 7 5.59 11.64 6.01
CA GLY A 7 4.99 10.77 7.01
C GLY A 7 3.52 10.45 6.76
N TYR A 8 3.01 9.48 7.52
CA TYR A 8 1.64 8.99 7.43
C TYR A 8 0.61 10.08 7.73
N ASN A 9 0.75 10.74 8.88
CA ASN A 9 -0.22 11.72 9.37
C ASN A 9 -0.40 12.87 8.37
N ALA A 10 0.68 13.38 7.78
CA ALA A 10 0.57 14.44 6.77
C ALA A 10 -0.14 13.97 5.49
N ALA A 11 0.03 12.70 5.09
CA ALA A 11 -0.69 12.13 3.96
C ALA A 11 -2.20 12.05 4.25
N ILE A 12 -2.58 11.59 5.45
CA ILE A 12 -3.98 11.52 5.89
C ILE A 12 -4.59 12.92 6.01
N THR A 13 -3.90 13.87 6.65
CA THR A 13 -4.35 15.27 6.74
C THR A 13 -4.62 15.86 5.36
N ARG A 14 -3.73 15.61 4.38
CA ARG A 14 -3.93 16.09 3.01
C ARG A 14 -5.17 15.47 2.36
N ILE A 15 -5.40 14.17 2.54
CA ILE A 15 -6.58 13.50 1.98
C ILE A 15 -7.86 14.02 2.64
N ASN A 16 -7.86 14.18 3.97
CA ASN A 16 -8.98 14.76 4.70
C ASN A 16 -9.28 16.20 4.27
N ASN A 17 -8.25 17.01 3.98
CA ASN A 17 -8.47 18.35 3.43
C ASN A 17 -9.14 18.31 2.05
N LEU A 18 -8.82 17.32 1.20
CA LEU A 18 -9.52 17.16 -0.09
C LEU A 18 -10.99 16.80 0.13
N LEU A 19 -11.28 15.87 1.05
CA LEU A 19 -12.66 15.50 1.41
C LEU A 19 -13.43 16.70 1.95
N ASN A 20 -12.86 17.45 2.90
CA ASN A 20 -13.53 18.58 3.54
C ASN A 20 -13.79 19.75 2.58
N ASN A 21 -12.98 19.88 1.52
CA ASN A 21 -13.13 20.93 0.52
C ASN A 21 -13.98 20.48 -0.70
N GLY A 22 -14.61 19.30 -0.66
CA GLY A 22 -15.45 18.79 -1.75
C GLY A 22 -14.70 18.21 -2.95
N HIS A 23 -13.37 18.04 -2.86
CA HIS A 23 -12.53 17.43 -3.90
C HIS A 23 -12.52 15.90 -3.79
N PHE A 24 -13.70 15.29 -3.90
CA PHE A 24 -13.91 13.87 -3.59
C PHE A 24 -13.25 12.92 -4.60
N ALA A 25 -13.28 13.27 -5.89
CA ALA A 25 -12.62 12.48 -6.92
C ALA A 25 -11.09 12.47 -6.72
N GLU A 26 -10.50 13.62 -6.41
CA GLU A 26 -9.08 13.75 -6.10
C GLU A 26 -8.72 13.01 -4.80
N ALA A 27 -9.60 13.06 -3.78
CA ALA A 27 -9.44 12.31 -2.55
C ALA A 27 -9.42 10.79 -2.81
N LEU A 28 -10.33 10.28 -3.64
CA LEU A 28 -10.37 8.88 -4.06
C LEU A 28 -9.07 8.46 -4.74
N VAL A 29 -8.61 9.25 -5.73
CA VAL A 29 -7.37 8.99 -6.45
C VAL A 29 -6.17 9.02 -5.49
N ALA A 30 -6.08 10.04 -4.65
CA ALA A 30 -4.99 10.21 -3.69
C ALA A 30 -4.92 9.05 -2.69
N THR A 31 -6.06 8.61 -2.17
CA THR A 31 -6.14 7.51 -1.20
C THR A 31 -5.74 6.19 -1.84
N THR A 32 -6.26 5.89 -3.04
CA THR A 32 -5.92 4.68 -3.80
C THR A 32 -4.42 4.60 -4.09
N VAL A 33 -3.83 5.69 -4.59
CA VAL A 33 -2.38 5.77 -4.87
C VAL A 33 -1.57 5.62 -3.58
N THR A 34 -2.08 6.12 -2.46
CA THR A 34 -1.42 6.00 -1.16
C THR A 34 -1.41 4.55 -0.70
N ILE A 35 -2.54 3.85 -0.75
CA ILE A 35 -2.64 2.41 -0.43
C ILE A 35 -1.66 1.59 -1.29
N GLU A 36 -1.65 1.80 -2.60
CA GLU A 36 -0.74 1.08 -3.51
C GLU A 36 0.73 1.28 -3.13
N LYS A 37 1.11 2.51 -2.77
CA LYS A 37 2.47 2.80 -2.32
C LYS A 37 2.78 2.14 -0.99
N THR A 38 1.86 2.15 -0.03
CA THR A 38 2.01 1.50 1.27
C THR A 38 2.28 0.00 1.09
N ILE A 39 1.45 -0.69 0.28
CA ILE A 39 1.62 -2.11 -0.04
C ILE A 39 2.97 -2.36 -0.72
N ARG A 40 3.33 -1.58 -1.76
CA ARG A 40 4.60 -1.74 -2.49
C ARG A 40 5.82 -1.54 -1.61
N ARG A 41 5.81 -0.51 -0.75
CA ARG A 41 6.92 -0.21 0.17
C ARG A 41 7.07 -1.30 1.22
N THR A 42 5.96 -1.78 1.76
CA THR A 42 5.94 -2.87 2.74
C THR A 42 6.49 -4.15 2.13
N LEU A 43 6.00 -4.56 0.95
CA LEU A 43 6.54 -5.74 0.26
C LEU A 43 8.03 -5.58 -0.08
N ARG A 44 8.46 -4.39 -0.53
CA ARG A 44 9.89 -4.11 -0.78
C ARG A 44 10.73 -4.39 0.46
N GLN A 45 10.27 -3.93 1.62
CA GLN A 45 10.97 -4.13 2.87
C GLN A 45 10.96 -5.60 3.29
N ILE A 46 9.84 -6.32 3.11
CA ILE A 46 9.76 -7.76 3.35
C ILE A 46 10.78 -8.52 2.48
N ILE A 47 10.89 -8.19 1.19
CA ILE A 47 11.89 -8.79 0.28
C ILE A 47 13.33 -8.50 0.76
N VAL A 48 13.62 -7.27 1.19
CA VAL A 48 14.94 -6.94 1.77
C VAL A 48 15.20 -7.77 3.02
N SER A 49 14.20 -7.92 3.87
CA SER A 49 14.24 -8.73 5.09
C SER A 49 14.18 -10.24 4.83
N ALA A 50 13.95 -10.68 3.59
CA ALA A 50 14.15 -12.06 3.16
C ALA A 50 15.61 -12.35 2.72
N GLY A 51 16.46 -11.31 2.64
CA GLY A 51 17.89 -11.44 2.35
C GLY A 51 18.37 -10.77 1.07
N PHE A 52 17.45 -10.20 0.28
CA PHE A 52 17.78 -9.54 -0.98
C PHE A 52 18.43 -8.18 -0.76
N LYS A 53 19.30 -7.76 -1.69
CA LYS A 53 19.83 -6.39 -1.69
C LYS A 53 18.69 -5.42 -2.01
N SER A 54 18.75 -4.21 -1.49
CA SER A 54 17.70 -3.20 -1.71
C SER A 54 17.49 -2.84 -3.18
N LYS A 55 18.53 -2.98 -4.02
CA LYS A 55 18.44 -2.80 -5.48
C LYS A 55 17.69 -3.94 -6.16
N ASP A 56 17.90 -5.19 -5.72
CA ASP A 56 17.22 -6.36 -6.27
C ASP A 56 15.74 -6.36 -5.86
N ALA A 57 15.46 -6.04 -4.60
CA ALA A 57 14.10 -5.85 -4.11
C ALA A 57 13.35 -4.76 -4.88
N GLU A 58 14.01 -3.65 -5.21
CA GLU A 58 13.44 -2.58 -6.03
C GLU A 58 13.14 -3.04 -7.45
N ARG A 59 14.08 -3.77 -8.08
CA ARG A 59 13.86 -4.34 -9.41
C ARG A 59 12.66 -5.28 -9.42
N LEU A 60 12.55 -6.20 -8.45
CA LEU A 60 11.42 -7.13 -8.34
C LEU A 60 10.08 -6.39 -8.22
N ILE A 61 9.99 -5.40 -7.32
CA ILE A 61 8.77 -4.61 -7.13
C ILE A 61 8.37 -3.83 -8.39
N ASN A 62 9.35 -3.36 -9.18
CA ASN A 62 9.09 -2.65 -10.43
C ASN A 62 8.56 -3.57 -11.54
N GLU A 63 8.93 -4.86 -11.54
CA GLU A 63 8.35 -5.86 -12.44
C GLU A 63 6.91 -6.20 -12.06
N TYR A 64 6.54 -6.12 -10.78
CA TYR A 64 5.17 -6.37 -10.32
C TYR A 64 4.24 -5.20 -10.67
N ARG A 65 3.60 -5.27 -11.83
CA ARG A 65 2.64 -4.26 -12.32
C ARG A 65 1.25 -4.44 -11.70
N GLY A 66 0.72 -3.37 -11.09
CA GLY A 66 -0.60 -3.36 -10.47
C GLY A 66 -0.72 -4.14 -9.15
N LEU A 67 -1.90 -4.06 -8.53
CA LEU A 67 -2.20 -4.64 -7.22
C LEU A 67 -2.29 -6.18 -7.24
N GLU A 68 -2.89 -6.77 -8.28
CA GLU A 68 -3.04 -8.24 -8.37
C GLU A 68 -1.69 -8.93 -8.52
N SER A 69 -0.74 -8.33 -9.25
CA SER A 69 0.62 -8.89 -9.36
C SER A 69 1.34 -8.86 -8.01
N ILE A 70 1.22 -7.76 -7.25
CA ILE A 70 1.77 -7.69 -5.90
C ILE A 70 1.16 -8.75 -4.99
N LYS A 71 -0.17 -8.87 -4.99
CA LYS A 71 -0.88 -9.87 -4.19
C LYS A 71 -0.41 -11.29 -4.50
N LYS A 72 -0.21 -11.62 -5.78
CA LYS A 72 0.22 -12.96 -6.22
C LYS A 72 1.61 -13.35 -5.73
N HIS A 73 2.50 -12.38 -5.52
CA HIS A 73 3.89 -12.64 -5.11
C HIS A 73 4.13 -12.33 -3.62
N TRP A 74 3.10 -11.94 -2.87
CA TRP A 74 3.26 -11.52 -1.49
C TRP A 74 3.71 -12.68 -0.59
N ASP A 75 3.04 -13.82 -0.70
CA ASP A 75 3.26 -15.02 0.11
C ASP A 75 4.68 -15.59 -0.06
N ILE A 76 5.26 -15.49 -1.26
CA ILE A 76 6.65 -15.89 -1.56
C ILE A 76 7.65 -15.25 -0.59
N PHE A 77 7.41 -13.99 -0.20
CA PHE A 77 8.32 -13.24 0.66
C PHE A 77 7.81 -13.08 2.10
N ASP A 78 6.51 -13.32 2.36
CA ASP A 78 5.99 -13.27 3.74
C ASP A 78 6.73 -14.31 4.61
N PRO A 79 7.27 -13.90 5.78
CA PRO A 79 8.04 -14.81 6.64
C PRO A 79 7.25 -16.00 7.18
N ARG A 80 5.92 -15.98 7.09
CA ARG A 80 5.02 -17.06 7.52
C ARG A 80 4.19 -17.63 6.35
N ASN A 81 4.58 -17.34 5.10
CA ASN A 81 3.89 -17.79 3.89
C ASN A 81 2.39 -17.41 3.85
N ARG A 82 2.03 -16.25 4.41
CA ARG A 82 0.66 -15.72 4.40
C ARG A 82 0.41 -14.91 3.15
N SER A 83 -0.79 -15.03 2.60
CA SER A 83 -1.24 -14.15 1.52
C SER A 83 -1.49 -12.73 2.03
N LEU A 84 -1.36 -11.72 1.16
CA LEU A 84 -1.73 -10.34 1.49
C LEU A 84 -3.17 -10.22 2.02
N ILE A 85 -4.10 -10.99 1.44
CA ILE A 85 -5.52 -11.00 1.86
C ILE A 85 -5.65 -11.51 3.29
N SER A 86 -4.90 -12.53 3.69
CA SER A 86 -4.93 -13.03 5.06
C SER A 86 -4.32 -12.05 6.07
N VAL A 87 -3.45 -11.13 5.61
CA VAL A 87 -2.80 -10.11 6.44
C VAL A 87 -3.72 -8.92 6.68
N ILE A 88 -4.40 -8.43 5.62
CA ILE A 88 -5.22 -7.21 5.72
C ILE A 88 -6.73 -7.47 5.82
N GLY A 89 -7.17 -8.70 5.58
CA GLY A 89 -8.59 -9.09 5.54
C GLY A 89 -9.20 -9.02 4.14
N ASN A 90 -10.11 -9.97 3.83
CA ASN A 90 -10.78 -10.03 2.52
C ASN A 90 -11.73 -8.86 2.28
N SER A 91 -12.47 -8.39 3.29
CA SER A 91 -13.35 -7.23 3.18
C SER A 91 -12.57 -5.99 2.72
N ASN A 92 -11.45 -5.71 3.39
CA ASN A 92 -10.54 -4.61 3.07
C ASN A 92 -9.97 -4.78 1.66
N TRP A 93 -9.58 -5.99 1.26
CA TRP A 93 -9.09 -6.25 -0.09
C TRP A 93 -10.14 -5.94 -1.18
N GLN A 94 -11.41 -6.30 -0.97
CA GLN A 94 -12.47 -5.99 -1.94
C GLN A 94 -12.70 -4.48 -2.08
N ILE A 95 -12.64 -3.73 -0.97
CA ILE A 95 -12.73 -2.26 -1.00
C ILE A 95 -11.56 -1.66 -1.79
N ILE A 96 -10.32 -2.14 -1.56
CA ILE A 96 -9.14 -1.71 -2.31
C ILE A 96 -9.31 -1.99 -3.80
N LYS A 97 -9.75 -3.20 -4.17
CA LYS A 97 -9.94 -3.60 -5.55
C LYS A 97 -10.99 -2.74 -6.25
N SER A 98 -12.13 -2.50 -5.59
CA SER A 98 -13.19 -1.62 -6.09
C SER A 98 -12.70 -0.19 -6.28
N GLY A 99 -11.98 0.36 -5.29
CA GLY A 99 -11.39 1.71 -5.38
C GLY A 99 -10.37 1.84 -6.50
N ALA A 100 -9.53 0.83 -6.71
CA ALA A 100 -8.56 0.80 -7.80
C ALA A 100 -9.23 0.75 -9.19
N ASP A 101 -10.29 -0.04 -9.34
CA ASP A 101 -11.08 -0.09 -10.58
C ASP A 101 -11.76 1.27 -10.86
N MET A 102 -12.43 1.83 -9.86
CA MET A 102 -13.07 3.14 -9.95
C MET A 102 -12.06 4.24 -10.32
N ARG A 103 -10.90 4.26 -9.65
CA ARG A 103 -9.80 5.19 -9.97
C ARG A 103 -9.32 5.03 -11.40
N ASN A 104 -9.12 3.79 -11.89
CA ASN A 104 -8.65 3.56 -13.25
C ASN A 104 -9.66 4.08 -14.27
N LYS A 105 -10.96 3.77 -14.09
CA LYS A 105 -12.01 4.26 -14.97
C LYS A 105 -12.12 5.78 -14.97
N LEU A 106 -11.95 6.42 -13.81
CA LEU A 106 -11.98 7.87 -13.65
C LEU A 106 -10.77 8.54 -14.33
N VAL A 107 -9.55 8.09 -14.03
CA VAL A 107 -8.30 8.69 -14.55
C VAL A 107 -8.16 8.49 -16.06
N HIS A 108 -8.66 7.38 -16.60
CA HIS A 108 -8.66 7.13 -18.05
C HIS A 108 -9.86 7.74 -18.78
N GLY A 109 -10.74 8.48 -18.10
CA GLY A 109 -11.91 9.12 -18.72
C GLY A 109 -12.95 8.12 -19.26
N ILE A 110 -12.91 6.87 -18.80
CA ILE A 110 -13.82 5.79 -19.23
C ILE A 110 -15.21 5.98 -18.61
N ARG A 111 -15.26 6.45 -17.35
CA ARG A 111 -16.51 6.68 -16.63
C ARG A 111 -16.40 7.90 -15.74
N VAL A 112 -17.45 8.73 -15.79
CA VAL A 112 -17.71 9.78 -14.81
C VAL A 112 -18.56 9.18 -13.70
N TYR A 113 -18.14 9.40 -12.46
CA TYR A 113 -18.83 8.93 -11.26
C TYR A 113 -19.47 10.10 -10.53
N ASP A 114 -20.53 9.80 -9.78
CA ASP A 114 -21.14 10.81 -8.93
C ASP A 114 -20.18 11.20 -7.79
N LEU A 115 -20.23 12.47 -7.39
CA LEU A 115 -19.33 13.01 -6.37
C LEU A 115 -19.57 12.36 -5.00
N ALA A 116 -20.82 12.04 -4.67
CA ALA A 116 -21.18 11.32 -3.45
C ALA A 116 -20.66 9.86 -3.46
N GLU A 117 -20.63 9.21 -4.62
CA GLU A 117 -20.04 7.88 -4.79
C GLU A 117 -18.52 7.94 -4.57
N CYS A 118 -17.85 8.96 -5.12
CA CYS A 118 -16.43 9.19 -4.90
C CYS A 118 -16.11 9.45 -3.43
N GLU A 119 -16.93 10.26 -2.75
CA GLU A 119 -16.77 10.54 -1.33
C GLU A 119 -16.86 9.27 -0.48
N THR A 120 -17.93 8.50 -0.67
CA THR A 120 -18.18 7.25 0.06
C THR A 120 -17.00 6.30 -0.12
N GLN A 121 -16.56 6.11 -1.36
CA GLN A 121 -15.46 5.20 -1.66
C GLN A 121 -14.12 5.71 -1.11
N ALA A 122 -13.85 7.02 -1.16
CA ALA A 122 -12.65 7.60 -0.59
C ALA A 122 -12.59 7.43 0.94
N ARG A 123 -13.71 7.63 1.64
CA ARG A 123 -13.82 7.40 3.09
C ARG A 123 -13.59 5.94 3.47
N ASN A 124 -14.21 5.02 2.72
CA ASN A 124 -13.99 3.57 2.92
C ASN A 124 -12.52 3.20 2.72
N LEU A 125 -11.89 3.70 1.66
CA LEU A 125 -10.45 3.46 1.41
C LEU A 125 -9.58 4.07 2.50
N LEU A 126 -9.94 5.22 3.06
CA LEU A 126 -9.19 5.86 4.13
C LEU A 126 -9.19 5.00 5.41
N GLN A 127 -10.35 4.46 5.79
CA GLN A 127 -10.45 3.51 6.90
C GLN A 127 -9.64 2.24 6.64
N VAL A 128 -9.66 1.74 5.40
CA VAL A 128 -8.84 0.58 5.02
C VAL A 128 -7.34 0.90 5.09
N LEU A 129 -6.93 2.11 4.74
CA LEU A 129 -5.54 2.55 4.84
C LEU A 129 -5.06 2.55 6.30
N ASP A 130 -5.87 3.04 7.23
CA ASP A 130 -5.59 2.98 8.68
C ASP A 130 -5.46 1.54 9.15
N HIS A 131 -6.47 0.70 8.90
CA HIS A 131 -6.44 -0.71 9.29
C HIS A 131 -5.25 -1.46 8.70
N MET A 132 -4.90 -1.19 7.43
CA MET A 132 -3.76 -1.81 6.77
C MET A 132 -2.44 -1.38 7.40
N LYS A 133 -2.30 -0.10 7.75
CA LYS A 133 -1.11 0.40 8.45
C LYS A 133 -0.95 -0.33 9.79
N ASP A 134 -2.00 -0.40 10.59
CA ASP A 134 -1.96 -1.06 11.90
C ASP A 134 -1.65 -2.55 11.77
N SER A 135 -2.26 -3.22 10.79
CA SER A 135 -1.98 -4.63 10.49
C SER A 135 -0.50 -4.85 10.12
N PHE A 136 0.07 -3.99 9.29
CA PHE A 136 1.47 -4.08 8.89
C PHE A 136 2.43 -3.76 10.03
N ASP A 137 2.15 -2.74 10.84
CA ASP A 137 2.95 -2.44 12.03
C ASP A 137 2.91 -3.60 13.04
N GLN A 138 1.74 -4.18 13.29
CA GLN A 138 1.63 -5.31 14.22
C GLN A 138 2.34 -6.57 13.73
N ILE A 139 2.27 -6.85 12.42
CA ILE A 139 2.74 -8.11 11.85
C ILE A 139 4.22 -8.05 11.47
N TYR A 140 4.66 -6.92 10.93
CA TYR A 140 5.99 -6.74 10.38
C TYR A 140 6.83 -5.73 11.16
N ASP A 141 6.26 -4.94 12.07
CA ASP A 141 6.95 -3.80 12.69
C ASP A 141 7.44 -2.78 11.63
N TYR A 142 6.67 -2.68 10.53
CA TYR A 142 6.90 -1.78 9.40
C TYR A 142 5.66 -1.68 8.52
N SER A 143 5.20 -0.46 8.24
CA SER A 143 4.02 -0.20 7.39
C SER A 143 4.33 0.59 6.12
N GLY A 144 5.59 0.80 5.75
CA GLY A 144 5.93 1.52 4.52
C GLY A 144 5.99 3.04 4.66
N TRP A 145 6.00 3.55 5.90
CA TRP A 145 6.05 4.99 6.21
C TRP A 145 7.36 5.42 6.85
N GLU A 146 8.22 4.48 7.21
CA GLU A 146 9.58 4.70 7.66
C GLU A 146 10.57 4.58 6.50
N LYS A 147 11.75 5.17 6.66
CA LYS A 147 12.84 5.01 5.68
C LYS A 147 13.25 3.54 5.62
N LEU A 148 13.28 3.00 4.39
CA LEU A 148 13.75 1.65 4.12
C LEU A 148 15.20 1.47 4.64
N LYS A 149 15.45 0.40 5.38
CA LYS A 149 16.81 0.00 5.75
C LYS A 149 17.55 -0.45 4.49
N VAL A 150 18.66 0.23 4.14
CA VAL A 150 19.41 -0.05 2.91
C VAL A 150 20.35 -1.24 3.14
N ARG A 151 20.14 -2.33 2.39
CA ARG A 151 20.99 -3.52 2.35
C ARG A 151 21.84 -3.55 1.09
N ARG A 152 23.17 -3.51 1.25
CA ARG A 152 24.16 -3.52 0.15
C ARG A 152 24.68 -4.92 -0.22
N LYS A 153 24.72 -5.85 0.75
CA LYS A 153 25.17 -7.24 0.56
C LYS A 153 24.02 -8.20 0.86
N SER A 154 23.91 -9.28 0.09
CA SER A 154 22.94 -10.34 0.33
C SER A 154 23.42 -11.21 1.50
N THR A 155 22.52 -11.55 2.40
CA THR A 155 22.78 -12.44 3.54
C THR A 155 21.53 -13.28 3.78
N LEU A 156 21.70 -14.59 3.99
CA LEU A 156 20.62 -15.48 4.43
C LEU A 156 20.14 -15.03 5.82
N HIS A 157 18.83 -14.88 5.98
CA HIS A 157 18.23 -14.45 7.24
C HIS A 157 18.21 -15.56 8.28
N ASN A 158 18.43 -15.19 9.55
CA ASN A 158 18.29 -16.08 10.71
C ASN A 158 17.00 -15.81 11.53
N LYS A 159 16.20 -14.78 11.17
CA LYS A 159 14.94 -14.44 11.85
C LYS A 159 13.86 -13.88 10.90
N PRO A 160 12.57 -14.21 11.13
CA PRO A 160 11.41 -13.83 10.31
C PRO A 160 10.84 -12.43 10.58
N LEU A 161 11.53 -11.58 11.36
CA LEU A 161 11.09 -10.21 11.62
C LEU A 161 11.77 -9.23 10.66
N VAL A 162 11.05 -8.19 10.24
CA VAL A 162 11.61 -7.13 9.38
C VAL A 162 12.69 -6.31 10.11
N ASN A 163 12.74 -6.40 11.44
CA ASN A 163 13.81 -5.87 12.26
C ASN A 163 14.93 -6.89 12.48
N VAL A 164 16.02 -6.66 11.75
CA VAL A 164 17.39 -6.89 12.22
C VAL A 164 18.00 -5.54 12.54
#